data_AF-A0A0M3J399-F1
#
_entry.id   AF-A0A0M3J399-F1
#
_cell.length_a   1.000
_cell.length_b   1.000
_cell.length_c   1.000
_cell.angle_alpha   90.00
_cell.angle_beta   90.00
_cell.angle_gamma   90.00
#
_symmetry.space_group_name_H-M   'P 1'
#
loop_
_entity.id
_entity.type
_entity.pdbx_description
1 polymer ?
#
loop_
_entity_poly.entity_id
_entity_poly.type
_entity_poly.pdbx_seq_one_letter_code
_entity_poly.pdbx_strand_id
1 'polypeptide(L)'
;MDPMVPGTPVVSNEPKKSPDTTDRKKATHLRCERQRREAINNGYQELKELLPASLTSLGCKTTNAAILFRAADYLTQLKEDLDSSEETISQLHAQVCITMSIMSILLSFTQIETARIVSFFVSHKQ
;
A
#
# COMPACT_ATOMS: atom_id res chain seq x y z
N MET A 1 45.73 -43.08 -61.34
CA MET A 1 46.42 -41.80 -61.63
C MET A 1 45.30 -40.83 -61.92
N ASP A 2 44.78 -40.23 -60.85
CA ASP A 2 43.58 -39.40 -60.85
C ASP A 2 43.98 -37.98 -60.43
N PRO A 3 43.45 -36.93 -61.08
CA PRO A 3 44.01 -35.60 -60.95
C PRO A 3 43.57 -34.87 -59.66
N MET A 4 44.53 -34.13 -59.12
CA MET A 4 44.45 -33.19 -58.01
C MET A 4 43.40 -32.08 -58.29
N VAL A 5 42.38 -31.96 -57.43
CA VAL A 5 41.45 -30.80 -57.43
C VAL A 5 42.06 -29.68 -56.57
N PRO A 6 42.12 -28.42 -57.05
CA PRO A 6 42.68 -27.30 -56.30
C PRO A 6 41.73 -26.80 -55.20
N GLY A 7 42.33 -26.35 -54.10
CA GLY A 7 41.67 -26.01 -52.84
C GLY A 7 40.50 -25.02 -52.94
N THR A 8 39.45 -25.36 -52.19
CA THR A 8 38.50 -24.38 -51.69
C THR A 8 39.17 -23.60 -50.55
N PRO A 9 39.23 -22.25 -50.61
CA PRO A 9 39.60 -21.48 -49.43
C PRO A 9 38.43 -21.60 -48.44
N VAL A 10 38.69 -22.23 -47.30
CA VAL A 10 37.85 -22.11 -46.12
C VAL A 10 37.89 -20.63 -45.75
N VAL A 11 36.84 -19.89 -46.15
CA VAL A 11 36.57 -18.55 -45.63
C VAL A 11 36.15 -18.74 -44.18
N SER A 12 37.15 -18.74 -43.29
CA SER A 12 36.94 -18.49 -41.88
C SER A 12 36.38 -17.08 -41.73
N ASN A 13 35.05 -16.99 -41.67
CA ASN A 13 34.34 -15.78 -41.26
C ASN A 13 34.62 -15.54 -39.77
N GLU A 14 35.81 -15.00 -39.47
CA GLU A 14 36.08 -14.27 -38.24
C GLU A 14 35.31 -12.93 -38.34
N PRO A 15 34.29 -12.68 -37.49
CA PRO A 15 33.61 -11.41 -37.49
C PRO A 15 34.58 -10.36 -36.96
N LYS A 16 35.16 -9.58 -37.88
CA LYS A 16 35.95 -8.38 -37.57
C LYS A 16 35.06 -7.43 -36.75
N LYS A 17 35.21 -7.49 -35.43
CA LYS A 17 34.55 -6.62 -34.47
C LYS A 17 35.09 -5.20 -34.67
N SER A 18 34.41 -4.41 -35.50
CA SER A 18 34.73 -3.00 -35.66
C SER A 18 34.54 -2.27 -34.30
N PRO A 19 35.48 -1.41 -33.90
CA PRO A 19 35.48 -0.77 -32.57
C PRO A 19 34.19 0.03 -32.30
N ASP A 20 33.59 0.60 -33.36
CA ASP A 20 32.38 1.42 -33.34
C ASP A 20 31.13 0.70 -32.78
N THR A 21 30.96 -0.58 -33.08
CA THR A 21 29.78 -1.34 -32.59
C THR A 21 29.80 -1.58 -31.08
N THR A 22 31.00 -1.61 -30.50
CA THR A 22 31.19 -1.84 -29.06
C THR A 22 30.90 -0.56 -28.28
N ASP A 23 31.33 0.58 -28.80
CA ASP A 23 31.11 1.88 -28.14
C ASP A 23 29.65 2.33 -28.24
N ARG A 24 28.95 2.02 -29.35
CA ARG A 24 27.50 2.22 -29.44
C ARG A 24 26.73 1.38 -28.41
N LYS A 25 27.12 0.11 -28.21
CA LYS A 25 26.53 -0.76 -27.18
C LYS A 25 26.79 -0.22 -25.77
N LYS A 26 28.01 0.23 -25.48
CA LYS A 26 28.36 0.85 -24.18
C LYS A 26 27.53 2.11 -23.93
N ALA A 27 27.39 2.99 -24.93
CA ALA A 27 26.62 4.22 -24.81
C ALA A 27 25.14 3.94 -24.50
N THR A 28 24.52 3.01 -25.22
CA THR A 28 23.14 2.57 -24.95
C THR A 28 23.01 1.98 -23.55
N HIS A 29 23.91 1.08 -23.15
CA HIS A 29 23.89 0.48 -21.81
C HIS A 29 23.98 1.54 -20.71
N LEU A 30 24.87 2.53 -20.87
CA LEU A 30 25.03 3.62 -19.90
C LEU A 30 23.76 4.50 -19.82
N ARG A 31 23.11 4.76 -20.95
CA ARG A 31 21.83 5.49 -21.00
C ARG A 31 20.73 4.71 -20.28
N CYS A 32 20.59 3.42 -20.56
CA CYS A 32 19.62 2.55 -19.88
C CYS A 32 19.87 2.49 -18.37
N GLU A 33 21.12 2.33 -17.93
CA GLU A 33 21.44 2.29 -16.50
C GLU A 33 21.22 3.63 -15.80
N ARG A 34 21.44 4.76 -16.50
CA ARG A 34 21.09 6.08 -15.97
C ARG A 34 19.59 6.19 -15.74
N GLN A 35 18.78 5.85 -16.74
CA GLN A 35 17.33 5.89 -16.64
C GLN A 35 16.82 4.99 -15.50
N ARG A 36 17.40 3.79 -15.35
CA ARG A 36 17.09 2.89 -14.24
C ARG A 36 17.38 3.54 -12.88
N ARG A 37 18.53 4.19 -12.73
CA ARG A 37 18.90 4.91 -11.49
C ARG A 37 18.00 6.11 -11.21
N GLU A 38 17.63 6.86 -12.24
CA GLU A 38 16.70 7.99 -12.12
C GLU A 38 15.32 7.52 -11.66
N ALA A 39 14.78 6.44 -12.24
CA ALA A 39 13.51 5.86 -11.81
C ALA A 39 13.53 5.41 -10.33
N ILE A 40 14.63 4.78 -9.90
CA ILE A 40 14.80 4.40 -8.49
C ILE A 40 14.85 5.63 -7.59
N ASN A 41 15.62 6.66 -7.96
CA ASN A 41 15.72 7.89 -7.18
C ASN A 41 14.37 8.60 -7.05
N ASN A 42 13.56 8.62 -8.12
CA ASN A 42 12.21 9.17 -8.08
C ASN A 42 11.34 8.39 -7.08
N GLY A 43 11.38 7.05 -7.12
CA GLY A 43 10.66 6.22 -6.15
C GLY A 43 11.05 6.50 -4.69
N TYR A 44 12.32 6.80 -4.40
CA TYR A 44 12.74 7.22 -3.06
C TYR A 44 12.18 8.59 -2.65
N GLN A 45 12.04 9.55 -3.58
CA GLN A 45 11.45 10.86 -3.28
C GLN A 45 9.94 10.73 -3.04
N GLU A 46 9.23 10.02 -3.91
CA GLU A 46 7.80 9.74 -3.73
C GLU A 46 7.54 9.05 -2.40
N LEU A 47 8.33 8.02 -2.05
CA LEU A 47 8.21 7.34 -0.77
C LEU A 47 8.44 8.30 0.40
N LYS A 48 9.43 9.19 0.30
CA LYS A 48 9.73 10.17 1.35
C LYS A 48 8.60 11.18 1.55
N GLU A 49 7.90 11.57 0.49
CA GLU A 49 6.76 12.49 0.55
C GLU A 49 5.53 11.89 1.22
N LEU A 50 5.36 10.56 1.13
CA LEU A 50 4.29 9.83 1.82
C LEU A 50 4.54 9.66 3.32
N LEU A 51 5.79 9.79 3.77
CA LEU A 51 6.12 9.66 5.19
C LEU A 51 5.75 10.94 5.95
N PRO A 52 5.26 10.82 7.21
CA PRO A 52 5.02 11.97 8.06
C PRO A 52 6.24 12.87 8.19
N ALA A 53 6.03 14.18 8.12
CA ALA A 53 7.09 15.18 8.26
C ALA A 53 7.83 15.08 9.62
N SER A 54 7.16 14.56 10.65
CA SER A 54 7.74 14.26 11.96
C SER A 54 8.85 13.20 11.90
N LEU A 55 8.82 12.32 10.88
CA LEU A 55 9.85 11.32 10.62
C LEU A 55 10.98 11.87 9.74
N THR A 56 11.00 13.14 9.37
CA THR A 56 12.15 13.73 8.66
C THR A 56 12.98 14.55 9.65
N SER A 57 14.21 14.13 9.92
CA SER A 57 15.12 14.89 10.79
C SER A 57 15.41 16.24 10.14
N LEU A 58 14.87 17.31 10.74
CA LEU A 58 15.07 18.70 10.32
C LEU A 58 16.57 19.01 10.28
N GLY A 59 17.13 19.09 9.06
CA GLY A 59 18.50 19.58 8.83
C GLY A 59 19.54 18.54 8.40
N CYS A 60 19.21 17.25 8.32
CA CYS A 60 20.13 16.25 7.76
C CYS A 60 19.51 15.49 6.58
N LYS A 61 20.29 15.29 5.50
CA LYS A 61 19.88 14.52 4.32
C LYS A 61 19.48 13.10 4.73
N THR A 62 18.19 12.78 4.64
CA THR A 62 17.71 11.41 4.89
C THR A 62 18.37 10.45 3.91
N THR A 63 19.08 9.45 4.42
CA THR A 63 19.72 8.43 3.59
C THR A 63 18.68 7.45 3.04
N ASN A 64 18.97 6.77 1.92
CA ASN A 64 18.08 5.76 1.35
C ASN A 64 17.71 4.67 2.37
N ALA A 65 18.68 4.23 3.17
CA ALA A 65 18.44 3.26 4.24
C ALA A 65 17.46 3.79 5.30
N ALA A 66 17.59 5.05 5.69
CA ALA A 66 16.67 5.67 6.65
C ALA A 66 15.26 5.84 6.07
N ILE A 67 15.11 6.13 4.78
CA ILE A 67 13.79 6.18 4.12
C ILE A 67 13.11 4.81 4.19
N LEU A 68 13.82 3.74 3.82
CA LEU A 68 13.27 2.39 3.86
C LEU A 68 12.89 1.96 5.27
N PHE A 69 13.75 2.22 6.26
CA PHE A 69 13.49 1.85 7.64
C PHE A 69 12.25 2.57 8.19
N ARG A 70 12.18 3.90 7.99
CA ARG A 70 11.02 4.70 8.44
C ARG A 70 9.73 4.29 7.72
N ALA A 71 9.80 3.91 6.45
CA ALA A 71 8.64 3.43 5.72
C ALA A 71 8.12 2.09 6.25
N ALA A 72 9.02 1.16 6.57
CA ALA A 72 8.64 -0.12 7.16
C ALA A 72 8.02 0.05 8.56
N ASP A 73 8.61 0.94 9.36
CA ASP A 73 8.12 1.30 10.69
C ASP A 73 6.73 1.96 10.61
N TYR A 74 6.58 2.95 9.74
CA TYR A 74 5.31 3.63 9.51
C TYR A 74 4.22 2.69 8.98
N LEU A 75 4.56 1.72 8.13
CA LEU A 75 3.60 0.71 7.68
C LEU A 75 3.12 -0.19 8.82
N THR A 76 4.02 -0.53 9.76
CA THR A 76 3.66 -1.31 10.95
C THR A 76 2.73 -0.48 11.84
N GLN A 77 3.08 0.77 12.10
CA GLN A 77 2.24 1.69 12.86
C GLN A 77 0.85 1.85 12.24
N LEU A 78 0.74 2.05 10.93
CA LEU A 78 -0.55 2.18 10.25
C LEU A 78 -1.44 0.94 10.39
N LYS A 79 -0.85 -0.26 10.46
CA LYS A 79 -1.61 -1.49 10.71
C LYS A 79 -2.13 -1.54 12.14
N GLU A 80 -1.29 -1.20 13.10
CA GLU A 80 -1.69 -1.12 14.51
C GLU A 80 -2.79 -0.08 14.73
N ASP A 81 -2.68 1.09 14.09
CA ASP A 81 -3.68 2.15 14.12
C ASP A 81 -5.01 1.70 13.48
N LEU A 82 -4.95 0.94 12.38
CA LEU A 82 -6.14 0.36 11.75
C LEU A 82 -6.84 -0.63 12.68
N ASP A 83 -6.09 -1.58 13.24
CA ASP A 83 -6.63 -2.60 14.16
C ASP A 83 -7.25 -1.95 15.40
N SER A 84 -6.58 -0.93 15.97
CA SER A 84 -7.09 -0.16 17.11
C SER A 84 -8.37 0.62 16.77
N SER A 85 -8.43 1.20 15.57
CA SER A 85 -9.62 1.91 15.10
C SER A 85 -10.79 0.93 14.89
N GLU A 86 -10.54 -0.25 14.33
CA GLU A 86 -11.58 -1.28 14.16
C GLU A 86 -12.13 -1.76 15.51
N GLU A 87 -11.26 -1.98 16.50
CA GLU A 87 -11.68 -2.32 17.86
C GLU A 87 -12.56 -1.22 18.46
N THR A 88 -12.14 0.04 18.33
CA THR A 88 -12.89 1.20 18.84
C THR A 88 -14.26 1.31 18.18
N ILE A 89 -14.34 1.11 16.86
CA ILE A 89 -15.61 1.09 16.12
C ILE A 89 -16.52 -0.02 16.62
N SER A 90 -15.97 -1.23 16.83
CA SER A 90 -16.72 -2.38 17.34
C SER A 90 -17.30 -2.11 18.74
N GLN A 91 -16.48 -1.54 19.64
CA GLN A 91 -16.91 -1.17 20.99
C GLN A 91 -18.02 -0.10 20.97
N LEU A 92 -17.86 0.95 20.17
CA LEU A 92 -18.87 2.00 20.01
C LEU A 92 -20.17 1.43 19.43
N HIS A 93 -20.07 0.55 18.43
CA HIS A 93 -21.24 -0.10 17.84
C HIS A 93 -21.98 -0.97 18.88
N ALA A 94 -21.26 -1.72 19.71
CA ALA A 94 -21.84 -2.49 20.81
C ALA A 94 -22.56 -1.57 21.82
N GLN A 95 -21.93 -0.44 22.19
CA GLN A 95 -22.53 0.53 23.11
C GLN A 95 -23.82 1.14 22.54
N VAL A 96 -23.83 1.50 21.25
CA VAL A 96 -25.02 2.01 20.55
C VAL A 96 -26.12 0.94 20.54
N CYS A 97 -25.79 -0.31 20.20
CA CYS A 97 -26.75 -1.41 20.19
C CYS A 97 -27.41 -1.64 21.55
N ILE A 98 -26.62 -1.66 22.64
CA ILE A 98 -27.12 -1.79 24.01
C ILE A 98 -28.05 -0.62 24.34
N THR A 99 -27.62 0.61 24.05
CA THR A 99 -28.41 1.81 24.34
C THR A 99 -29.74 1.80 23.58
N MET A 100 -29.74 1.40 22.31
CA MET A 100 -30.95 1.25 21.51
C MET A 100 -31.88 0.16 22.03
N SER A 101 -31.32 -0.97 22.49
CA SER A 101 -32.09 -2.06 23.12
C SER A 101 -32.79 -1.57 24.38
N ILE A 102 -32.07 -0.89 25.28
CA ILE A 102 -32.62 -0.32 26.51
C ILE A 102 -33.75 0.67 26.18
N MET A 103 -33.53 1.57 25.22
CA MET A 103 -34.55 2.54 24.80
C MET A 103 -35.83 1.86 24.28
N SER A 104 -35.68 0.79 23.50
CA SER A 104 -36.81 0.01 22.98
C SER A 104 -37.59 -0.69 24.09
N ILE A 105 -36.89 -1.21 25.10
CA ILE A 105 -37.50 -1.85 26.27
C ILE A 105 -38.29 -0.81 27.08
N LEU A 106 -37.70 0.34 27.37
CA LEU A 106 -38.35 1.41 28.14
C LEU A 106 -39.61 1.93 27.44
N LEU A 107 -39.55 2.13 26.12
CA LEU A 107 -40.73 2.51 25.34
C LEU A 107 -41.86 1.49 25.46
N SER A 108 -41.51 0.20 25.42
CA SER A 108 -42.48 -0.89 25.58
C SER A 108 -43.14 -0.86 26.96
N PHE A 109 -42.38 -0.62 28.03
CA PHE A 109 -42.94 -0.46 29.38
C PHE A 109 -43.92 0.72 29.46
N THR A 110 -43.57 1.87 28.89
CA THR A 110 -44.46 3.04 28.88
C THR A 110 -45.77 2.74 28.14
N GLN A 111 -45.71 2.03 27.01
CA GLN A 111 -46.90 1.64 26.25
C GLN A 111 -47.80 0.68 27.03
N ILE A 112 -47.21 -0.31 27.72
CA ILE A 112 -47.96 -1.24 28.57
C ILE A 112 -48.65 -0.49 29.71
N GLU A 113 -47.94 0.41 30.40
CA GLU A 113 -48.50 1.15 31.52
C GLU A 113 -49.65 2.07 31.07
N THR A 114 -49.47 2.75 29.94
CA THR A 114 -50.50 3.59 29.32
C THR A 114 -51.74 2.75 28.97
N ALA A 115 -51.56 1.58 28.37
CA ALA A 115 -52.66 0.67 28.05
C ALA A 115 -53.42 0.22 29.30
N ARG A 116 -52.72 -0.11 30.39
CA ARG A 116 -53.33 -0.50 31.67
C ARG A 116 -54.18 0.62 32.27
N ILE A 117 -53.66 1.85 32.29
CA ILE A 117 -54.39 3.03 32.80
C ILE A 117 -55.66 3.26 31.98
N VAL A 118 -55.56 3.21 30.65
CA VAL A 118 -56.73 3.38 29.76
C VAL A 118 -57.77 2.29 30.02
N SER A 119 -57.36 1.02 30.11
CA SER A 119 -58.27 -0.09 30.41
C SER A 119 -58.96 0.09 31.77
N PHE A 120 -58.24 0.53 32.81
CA PHE A 120 -58.82 0.79 34.13
C PHE A 120 -59.93 1.86 34.08
N PHE A 121 -59.69 2.97 33.39
CA PHE A 121 -60.68 4.03 33.23
C PHE A 121 -61.91 3.59 32.43
N VAL A 122 -61.73 2.76 31.41
CA VAL A 122 -62.85 2.22 30.62
C VAL A 122 -63.72 1.30 31.48
N SER A 123 -63.12 0.42 32.29
CA SER A 123 -63.88 -0.52 33.15
C SER A 123 -64.67 0.16 34.26
N HIS A 124 -64.24 1.33 34.75
CA HIS A 124 -64.93 2.04 35.84
C HIS A 124 -66.00 3.04 35.37
N LYS A 125 -66.17 3.21 34.06
CA LYS A 125 -67.14 4.11 33.41
C LYS A 125 -68.44 3.43 32.97
N GLN A 126 -68.53 2.08 33.06
CA GLN A 126 -69.76 1.29 32.87
C GLN A 126 -70.36 0.89 34.21
#